data_AF-A0A7D8V0Z6-F1
#
_entry.id   AF-A0A7D8V0Z6-F1
#
_cell.length_a   1.000
_cell.length_b   1.000
_cell.length_c   1.000
_cell.angle_alpha   90.00
_cell.angle_beta   90.00
_cell.angle_gamma   90.00
#
_symmetry.space_group_name_H-M   'P 1'
#
loop_
_entity.id
_entity.type
_entity.pdbx_description
1 polymer ?
#
loop_
_entity_poly.entity_id
_entity_poly.type
_entity_poly.pdbx_seq_one_letter_code
_entity_poly.pdbx_strand_id
1 'polypeptide(L)'
;MGWINDFLRAHNRETVFVSIKQENDDNQDFGRLVEEAFKEGGLTRFDEILPTLGEARGKAVLFSRFHKNQDSQFPNGMGIRPTTWPDNNEGFEWDCYGTPFRTQDVYDTGDIGTKTNILIRHIESTTEPRGNGLGNNHPFTLSFATAAKFPQSPPQWMASGSGSGMGVSKVLGNLTSLFAGGGGGGDGSGGNSGPQGGVNARLVYWLLQRAAEGKRPRATIMLDFYRETGGGDAGVSELIAALNYINTNE
;
A
#
# COMPACT_ATOMS: atom_id res chain seq x y z
N MET A 1 -19.62 -6.13 -7.23
CA MET A 1 -19.13 -7.52 -7.02
C MET A 1 -18.84 -8.30 -8.30
N GLY A 2 -19.58 -8.11 -9.39
CA GLY A 2 -19.38 -8.85 -10.66
C GLY A 2 -17.91 -8.95 -11.10
N TRP A 3 -17.21 -7.82 -11.25
CA TRP A 3 -15.82 -7.83 -11.74
C TRP A 3 -14.84 -8.58 -10.82
N ILE A 4 -15.00 -8.50 -9.49
CA ILE A 4 -14.13 -9.19 -8.53
C ILE A 4 -14.29 -10.69 -8.70
N ASN A 5 -15.55 -11.15 -8.80
CA ASN A 5 -15.84 -12.56 -8.97
C ASN A 5 -15.35 -13.08 -10.32
N ASP A 6 -15.55 -12.31 -11.39
CA ASP A 6 -15.09 -12.68 -12.73
C ASP A 6 -13.56 -12.76 -12.78
N PHE A 7 -12.87 -11.80 -12.18
CA PHE A 7 -11.42 -11.81 -12.03
C PHE A 7 -10.92 -13.04 -11.26
N LEU A 8 -11.48 -13.30 -10.07
CA LEU A 8 -11.04 -14.43 -9.23
C LEU A 8 -11.34 -15.80 -9.86
N ARG A 9 -12.41 -15.91 -10.66
CA ARG A 9 -12.71 -17.13 -11.42
C ARG A 9 -11.74 -17.34 -12.59
N ALA A 10 -11.40 -16.27 -13.30
CA ALA A 10 -10.43 -16.31 -14.39
C ALA A 10 -8.98 -16.49 -13.90
N HIS A 11 -8.69 -16.01 -12.68
CA HIS A 11 -7.36 -15.97 -12.08
C HIS A 11 -7.36 -16.57 -10.67
N ASN A 12 -7.73 -17.85 -10.54
CA ASN A 12 -7.92 -18.54 -9.26
C ASN A 12 -6.65 -18.69 -8.38
N ARG A 13 -5.48 -18.27 -8.88
CA ARG A 13 -4.22 -18.22 -8.13
C ARG A 13 -3.97 -16.86 -7.47
N GLU A 14 -4.81 -15.87 -7.77
CA GLU A 14 -4.79 -14.54 -7.18
C GLU A 14 -5.77 -14.47 -6.00
N THR A 15 -5.62 -13.42 -5.19
CA THR A 15 -6.56 -13.03 -4.14
C THR A 15 -6.76 -11.53 -4.21
N VAL A 16 -7.92 -11.04 -3.78
CA VAL A 16 -8.20 -9.60 -3.72
C VAL A 16 -8.51 -9.23 -2.27
N PHE A 17 -7.71 -8.33 -1.69
CA PHE A 17 -8.06 -7.67 -0.44
C PHE A 17 -8.99 -6.49 -0.74
N VAL A 18 -10.19 -6.51 -0.15
CA VAL A 18 -11.23 -5.52 -0.43
C VAL A 18 -11.50 -4.69 0.82
N SER A 19 -10.91 -3.50 0.88
CA SER A 19 -11.18 -2.54 1.94
C SER A 19 -12.49 -1.81 1.69
N ILE A 20 -13.46 -1.91 2.59
CA ILE A 20 -14.73 -1.19 2.53
C ILE A 20 -14.80 -0.22 3.71
N LYS A 21 -15.08 1.06 3.39
CA LYS A 21 -15.30 2.14 4.36
C LYS A 21 -16.57 2.90 3.97
N GLN A 22 -17.33 3.34 4.96
CA GLN A 22 -18.39 4.31 4.77
C GLN A 22 -17.79 5.72 4.74
N GLU A 23 -17.99 6.46 3.65
CA GLU A 23 -17.41 7.80 3.47
C GLU A 23 -18.33 8.94 3.92
N ASN A 24 -19.65 8.74 3.86
CA ASN A 24 -20.65 9.75 4.22
C ASN A 24 -21.25 9.45 5.61
N ASP A 25 -22.27 10.22 5.99
CA ASP A 25 -23.04 10.04 7.22
C ASP A 25 -23.37 8.59 7.52
N ASP A 26 -23.29 8.23 8.80
CA ASP A 26 -23.57 6.88 9.27
C ASP A 26 -25.00 6.45 8.89
N ASN A 27 -25.10 5.28 8.27
CA ASN A 27 -26.33 4.77 7.68
C ASN A 27 -26.54 3.37 8.22
N GLN A 28 -27.67 3.19 8.89
CA GLN A 28 -27.97 1.95 9.60
C GLN A 28 -27.99 0.73 8.68
N ASP A 29 -28.32 0.91 7.39
CA ASP A 29 -28.38 -0.14 6.39
C ASP A 29 -27.03 -0.45 5.73
N PHE A 30 -25.99 0.39 5.90
CA PHE A 30 -24.73 0.24 5.16
C PHE A 30 -24.11 -1.14 5.36
N GLY A 31 -23.96 -1.58 6.61
CA GLY A 31 -23.40 -2.90 6.92
C GLY A 31 -24.20 -4.05 6.30
N ARG A 32 -25.53 -4.00 6.38
CA ARG A 32 -26.42 -5.01 5.77
C ARG A 32 -26.23 -5.08 4.26
N LEU A 33 -26.21 -3.93 3.58
CA LEU A 33 -26.05 -3.85 2.13
C LEU A 33 -24.69 -4.36 1.67
N VAL A 34 -23.62 -4.08 2.42
CA VAL A 34 -22.29 -4.65 2.15
C VAL A 34 -22.33 -6.17 2.31
N GLU A 35 -22.92 -6.68 3.38
CA GLU A 35 -23.03 -8.12 3.60
C GLU A 35 -23.77 -8.83 2.47
N GLU A 36 -24.95 -8.32 2.09
CA GLU A 36 -25.78 -8.86 1.01
C GLU A 36 -25.00 -8.88 -0.31
N ALA A 37 -24.40 -7.76 -0.70
CA ALA A 37 -23.64 -7.66 -1.93
C ALA A 37 -22.50 -8.69 -2.01
N PHE A 38 -21.76 -8.91 -0.92
CA PHE A 38 -20.63 -9.82 -0.91
C PHE A 38 -21.01 -11.29 -0.74
N LYS A 39 -22.17 -11.58 -0.12
CA LYS A 39 -22.73 -12.95 -0.01
C LYS A 39 -23.20 -13.50 -1.35
N GLU A 40 -23.87 -12.68 -2.16
CA GLU A 40 -24.35 -13.09 -3.49
C GLU A 40 -23.22 -13.57 -4.41
N GLY A 41 -21.99 -13.09 -4.19
CA GLY A 41 -20.82 -13.49 -4.97
C GLY A 41 -20.22 -14.86 -4.62
N GLY A 42 -20.41 -15.34 -3.38
CA GLY A 42 -19.94 -16.64 -2.89
C GLY A 42 -18.41 -16.82 -2.77
N LEU A 43 -17.60 -15.85 -3.19
CA LEU A 43 -16.12 -15.93 -3.18
C LEU A 43 -15.48 -15.11 -2.06
N THR A 44 -16.27 -14.48 -1.20
CA THR A 44 -15.80 -13.59 -0.14
C THR A 44 -15.53 -14.36 1.14
N ARG A 45 -14.40 -14.08 1.76
CA ARG A 45 -14.07 -14.46 3.13
C ARG A 45 -14.51 -13.38 4.11
N PHE A 46 -15.20 -13.83 5.14
CA PHE A 46 -15.75 -13.02 6.22
C PHE A 46 -15.11 -13.32 7.58
N ASP A 47 -14.27 -14.35 7.67
CA ASP A 47 -13.54 -14.66 8.90
C ASP A 47 -12.56 -13.54 9.27
N GLU A 48 -12.38 -13.32 10.57
CA GLU A 48 -11.65 -12.16 11.10
C GLU A 48 -10.14 -12.42 11.31
N ILE A 49 -9.59 -13.44 10.64
CA ILE A 49 -8.18 -13.84 10.74
C ILE A 49 -7.46 -13.48 9.43
N LEU A 50 -6.20 -13.08 9.50
CA LEU A 50 -5.37 -12.91 8.29
C LEU A 50 -5.07 -14.29 7.66
N PRO A 51 -5.58 -14.60 6.45
CA PRO A 51 -5.34 -15.90 5.83
C PRO A 51 -3.94 -15.99 5.24
N THR A 52 -3.42 -17.21 5.13
CA THR A 52 -2.29 -17.50 4.25
C THR A 52 -2.68 -17.34 2.78
N LEU A 53 -1.69 -17.16 1.89
CA LEU A 53 -1.96 -17.09 0.45
C LEU A 53 -2.66 -18.36 -0.06
N GLY A 54 -2.31 -19.54 0.46
CA GLY A 54 -2.96 -20.80 0.08
C GLY A 54 -4.46 -20.83 0.38
N GLU A 55 -4.86 -20.23 1.50
CA GLU A 55 -6.27 -20.18 1.94
C GLU A 55 -7.09 -19.08 1.24
N ALA A 56 -6.41 -18.02 0.79
CA ALA A 56 -7.00 -16.83 0.17
C ALA A 56 -7.14 -16.93 -1.37
N ARG A 57 -6.36 -17.80 -2.03
CA ARG A 57 -6.41 -17.98 -3.49
C ARG A 57 -7.83 -18.24 -4.01
N GLY A 58 -8.19 -17.53 -5.07
CA GLY A 58 -9.51 -17.58 -5.72
C GLY A 58 -10.63 -16.93 -4.90
N LYS A 59 -10.28 -16.19 -3.83
CA LYS A 59 -11.24 -15.56 -2.92
C LYS A 59 -10.93 -14.08 -2.74
N ALA A 60 -11.96 -13.34 -2.36
CA ALA A 60 -11.81 -11.98 -1.84
C ALA A 60 -11.68 -12.05 -0.32
N VAL A 61 -10.76 -11.28 0.26
CA VAL A 61 -10.62 -11.09 1.71
C VAL A 61 -11.23 -9.75 2.05
N LEU A 62 -12.32 -9.75 2.83
CA LEU A 62 -12.94 -8.50 3.26
C LEU A 62 -12.08 -7.84 4.33
N PHE A 63 -11.83 -6.54 4.17
CA PHE A 63 -11.21 -5.67 5.15
C PHE A 63 -12.21 -4.57 5.52
N SER A 64 -12.78 -4.63 6.72
CA SER A 64 -13.86 -3.73 7.13
C SER A 64 -13.34 -2.53 7.90
N ARG A 65 -13.68 -1.33 7.42
CA ARG A 65 -13.48 -0.03 8.07
C ARG A 65 -14.83 0.62 8.38
N PHE A 66 -15.80 -0.20 8.78
CA PHE A 66 -17.16 0.19 9.17
C PHE A 66 -17.66 -0.76 10.27
N HIS A 67 -18.78 -0.42 10.90
CA HIS A 67 -19.40 -1.22 11.96
C HIS A 67 -20.71 -1.86 11.50
N LYS A 68 -21.08 -2.98 12.13
CA LYS A 68 -22.42 -3.53 12.04
C LYS A 68 -23.33 -2.82 13.03
N ASN A 69 -24.58 -2.62 12.63
CA ASN A 69 -25.60 -1.95 13.46
C ASN A 69 -26.54 -2.96 14.14
N GLN A 70 -26.51 -4.23 13.72
CA GLN A 70 -27.31 -5.30 14.29
C GLN A 70 -26.46 -6.56 14.43
N ASP A 71 -26.61 -7.28 15.53
CA ASP A 71 -25.81 -8.49 15.80
C ASP A 71 -26.04 -9.61 14.77
N SER A 72 -27.22 -9.65 14.17
CA SER A 72 -27.61 -10.58 13.10
C SER A 72 -26.82 -10.38 11.80
N GLN A 73 -26.24 -9.20 11.59
CA GLN A 73 -25.37 -8.92 10.45
C GLN A 73 -24.03 -9.62 10.64
N PHE A 74 -23.48 -10.13 9.53
CA PHE A 74 -22.18 -10.79 9.46
C PHE A 74 -22.03 -11.95 10.45
N PRO A 75 -22.86 -13.01 10.36
CA PRO A 75 -22.84 -14.12 11.31
C PRO A 75 -21.54 -14.92 11.28
N ASN A 76 -20.76 -14.79 10.21
CA ASN A 76 -19.46 -15.44 10.02
C ASN A 76 -18.27 -14.48 10.23
N GLY A 77 -18.50 -13.29 10.79
CA GLY A 77 -17.48 -12.24 10.96
C GLY A 77 -17.55 -11.15 9.90
N MET A 78 -16.88 -10.02 10.16
CA MET A 78 -16.84 -8.87 9.25
C MET A 78 -15.53 -8.80 8.43
N GLY A 79 -14.84 -9.92 8.26
CA GLY A 79 -13.49 -9.93 7.71
C GLY A 79 -12.47 -9.31 8.65
N ILE A 80 -11.31 -8.96 8.12
CA ILE A 80 -10.23 -8.30 8.86
C ILE A 80 -10.70 -6.90 9.26
N ARG A 81 -10.72 -6.59 10.56
CA ARG A 81 -11.19 -5.29 11.06
C ARG A 81 -10.31 -4.76 12.20
N PRO A 82 -9.74 -3.56 12.09
CA PRO A 82 -9.18 -2.88 13.25
C PRO A 82 -10.30 -2.40 14.18
N THR A 83 -10.03 -2.37 15.48
CA THR A 83 -10.98 -1.85 16.48
C THR A 83 -11.15 -0.34 16.39
N THR A 84 -10.08 0.37 16.03
CA THR A 84 -10.06 1.82 15.83
C THR A 84 -9.23 2.17 14.61
N TRP A 85 -9.55 3.28 13.95
CA TRP A 85 -8.74 3.87 12.89
C TRP A 85 -8.42 5.31 13.27
N PRO A 86 -7.30 5.56 13.96
CA PRO A 86 -6.90 6.91 14.36
C PRO A 86 -6.80 7.84 13.15
N ASP A 87 -7.33 9.04 13.29
CA ASP A 87 -7.34 10.03 12.22
C ASP A 87 -5.96 10.67 12.04
N ASN A 88 -5.48 10.72 10.79
CA ASN A 88 -4.21 11.33 10.35
C ASN A 88 -3.00 11.05 11.28
N ASN A 89 -2.87 9.82 11.77
CA ASN A 89 -1.82 9.41 12.72
C ASN A 89 -0.58 8.81 12.03
N GLU A 90 0.64 9.11 12.53
CA GLU A 90 1.92 8.66 11.96
C GLU A 90 2.10 7.13 11.89
N GLY A 91 1.30 6.39 12.65
CA GLY A 91 1.19 4.95 12.54
C GLY A 91 0.59 4.35 13.81
N PHE A 92 -0.23 3.33 13.65
CA PHE A 92 -0.84 2.63 14.77
C PHE A 92 -0.71 1.12 14.61
N GLU A 93 -0.60 0.44 15.74
CA GLU A 93 -0.51 -1.01 15.83
C GLU A 93 -1.80 -1.57 16.41
N TRP A 94 -2.18 -2.76 15.94
CA TRP A 94 -3.38 -3.45 16.39
C TRP A 94 -3.22 -4.95 16.19
N ASP A 95 -4.01 -5.75 16.91
CA ASP A 95 -3.98 -7.21 16.81
C ASP A 95 -5.21 -7.72 16.04
N CYS A 96 -4.96 -8.54 15.03
CA CYS A 96 -5.96 -9.27 14.26
C CYS A 96 -5.92 -10.73 14.70
N TYR A 97 -6.55 -11.02 15.83
CA TYR A 97 -6.68 -12.37 16.39
C TYR A 97 -5.34 -13.12 16.49
N GLY A 98 -4.34 -12.49 17.09
CA GLY A 98 -2.98 -13.01 17.27
C GLY A 98 -2.02 -12.71 16.12
N THR A 99 -2.49 -12.05 15.05
CA THR A 99 -1.62 -11.49 14.01
C THR A 99 -1.43 -10.01 14.26
N PRO A 100 -0.21 -9.55 14.55
CA PRO A 100 0.07 -8.13 14.71
C PRO A 100 -0.03 -7.40 13.37
N PHE A 101 -0.67 -6.24 13.39
CA PHE A 101 -0.76 -5.32 12.28
C PHE A 101 -0.14 -3.99 12.66
N ARG A 102 0.36 -3.31 11.65
CA ARG A 102 0.77 -1.91 11.73
C ARG A 102 0.29 -1.17 10.49
N THR A 103 -0.33 -0.03 10.73
CA THR A 103 -0.96 0.76 9.68
C THR A 103 -0.48 2.20 9.77
N GLN A 104 -0.18 2.82 8.63
CA GLN A 104 0.10 4.25 8.54
C GLN A 104 -0.81 4.89 7.50
N ASP A 105 -1.59 5.89 7.91
CA ASP A 105 -2.59 6.58 7.08
C ASP A 105 -2.58 8.10 7.32
N VAL A 106 -1.39 8.71 7.25
CA VAL A 106 -1.25 10.18 7.29
C VAL A 106 -1.55 10.74 5.92
N TYR A 107 -2.77 11.21 5.69
CA TYR A 107 -3.20 11.72 4.39
C TYR A 107 -3.10 13.26 4.29
N ASP A 108 -3.06 13.98 5.42
CA ASP A 108 -2.92 15.44 5.43
C ASP A 108 -1.53 15.85 5.91
N THR A 109 -0.57 15.90 4.98
CA THR A 109 0.81 16.37 5.22
C THR A 109 1.10 17.74 4.60
N GLY A 110 0.31 18.19 3.64
CA GLY A 110 0.51 19.44 2.88
C GLY A 110 1.75 19.51 1.96
N ASP A 111 2.68 18.56 2.06
CA ASP A 111 3.89 18.49 1.23
C ASP A 111 4.28 17.04 0.86
N ILE A 112 4.79 16.89 -0.36
CA ILE A 112 5.22 15.62 -0.97
C ILE A 112 6.39 15.00 -0.20
N GLY A 113 7.38 15.81 0.18
CA GLY A 113 8.59 15.36 0.89
C GLY A 113 8.24 14.77 2.25
N THR A 114 7.41 15.49 3.03
CA THR A 114 6.91 15.01 4.32
C THR A 114 6.16 13.68 4.18
N LYS A 115 5.22 13.58 3.24
CA LYS A 115 4.47 12.32 3.01
C LYS A 115 5.40 11.17 2.64
N THR A 116 6.35 11.42 1.74
CA THR A 116 7.34 10.44 1.30
C THR A 116 8.16 9.93 2.48
N ASN A 117 8.65 10.83 3.35
CA ASN A 117 9.48 10.45 4.49
C ASN A 117 8.70 9.61 5.50
N ILE A 118 7.44 9.95 5.78
CA ILE A 118 6.57 9.14 6.67
C ILE A 118 6.37 7.74 6.08
N LEU A 119 6.03 7.65 4.79
CA LEU A 119 5.86 6.38 4.09
C LEU A 119 7.13 5.52 4.16
N ILE A 120 8.28 6.09 3.78
CA ILE A 120 9.56 5.39 3.76
C ILE A 120 9.94 4.92 5.16
N ARG A 121 9.87 5.80 6.16
CA ARG A 121 10.19 5.46 7.55
C ARG A 121 9.32 4.31 8.07
N HIS A 122 8.04 4.29 7.68
CA HIS A 122 7.16 3.18 7.99
C HIS A 122 7.70 1.90 7.30
N ILE A 123 7.76 1.84 5.97
CA ILE A 123 8.09 0.58 5.29
C ILE A 123 9.56 0.14 5.40
N GLU A 124 10.50 1.01 5.73
CA GLU A 124 11.94 0.72 5.79
C GLU A 124 12.28 -0.43 6.74
N SER A 125 11.66 -0.43 7.91
CA SER A 125 11.84 -1.53 8.87
C SER A 125 11.47 -2.91 8.30
N THR A 126 10.62 -3.00 7.28
CA THR A 126 10.21 -4.27 6.64
C THR A 126 11.25 -4.81 5.64
N THR A 127 12.30 -4.04 5.38
CA THR A 127 13.31 -4.38 4.36
C THR A 127 14.28 -5.46 4.80
N GLU A 128 14.55 -5.54 6.11
CA GLU A 128 15.45 -6.53 6.66
C GLU A 128 14.88 -7.95 6.50
N PRO A 129 15.72 -8.95 6.14
CA PRO A 129 15.41 -10.35 6.25
C PRO A 129 14.72 -10.69 7.55
N ARG A 130 13.54 -11.27 7.41
CA ARG A 130 12.64 -11.63 8.49
C ARG A 130 12.09 -12.97 8.03
N GLY A 131 12.50 -14.05 8.68
CA GLY A 131 12.20 -15.42 8.26
C GLY A 131 10.69 -15.66 8.04
N ASN A 132 10.34 -16.86 7.58
CA ASN A 132 8.95 -17.16 7.24
C ASN A 132 8.03 -17.13 8.47
N GLY A 133 7.00 -16.28 8.46
CA GLY A 133 5.93 -16.31 9.48
C GLY A 133 5.23 -14.98 9.77
N LEU A 134 4.15 -15.07 10.55
CA LEU A 134 3.45 -13.95 11.17
C LEU A 134 3.76 -13.94 12.68
N GLY A 135 3.83 -12.77 13.31
CA GLY A 135 4.03 -12.65 14.76
C GLY A 135 4.49 -11.26 15.20
N ASN A 136 4.77 -11.07 16.49
CA ASN A 136 5.13 -9.76 17.07
C ASN A 136 6.37 -9.12 16.42
N ASN A 137 7.27 -9.94 15.88
CA ASN A 137 8.45 -9.47 15.16
C ASN A 137 8.19 -9.25 13.64
N HIS A 138 7.03 -9.67 13.16
CA HIS A 138 6.63 -9.72 11.75
C HIS A 138 5.18 -9.25 11.57
N PRO A 139 4.87 -7.98 11.92
CA PRO A 139 3.51 -7.48 11.77
C PRO A 139 3.15 -7.33 10.28
N PHE A 140 1.89 -7.60 9.94
CA PHE A 140 1.36 -7.24 8.63
C PHE A 140 1.38 -5.70 8.50
N THR A 141 2.10 -5.21 7.50
CA THR A 141 2.31 -3.78 7.30
C THR A 141 1.43 -3.24 6.19
N LEU A 142 0.54 -2.31 6.52
CA LEU A 142 -0.30 -1.57 5.59
C LEU A 142 0.12 -0.09 5.59
N SER A 143 0.56 0.44 4.46
CA SER A 143 1.01 1.84 4.37
C SER A 143 0.32 2.56 3.22
N PHE A 144 -0.14 3.77 3.47
CA PHE A 144 -0.76 4.60 2.46
C PHE A 144 0.27 5.59 1.91
N ALA A 145 0.55 5.52 0.61
CA ALA A 145 1.31 6.54 -0.11
C ALA A 145 0.42 7.72 -0.52
N THR A 146 -0.90 7.52 -0.49
CA THR A 146 -1.96 8.49 -0.82
C THR A 146 -1.98 9.66 0.17
N ALA A 147 -2.21 10.87 -0.34
CA ALA A 147 -2.35 12.07 0.49
C ALA A 147 -3.08 13.16 -0.27
N ALA A 148 -3.83 13.99 0.47
CA ALA A 148 -4.54 15.13 -0.08
C ALA A 148 -4.84 16.17 1.00
N LYS A 149 -4.74 17.45 0.63
CA LYS A 149 -5.25 18.57 1.40
C LYS A 149 -5.88 19.57 0.44
N PHE A 150 -7.20 19.60 0.34
CA PHE A 150 -7.84 20.47 -0.64
C PHE A 150 -7.99 21.91 -0.13
N PRO A 151 -7.66 22.95 -0.93
CA PRO A 151 -7.15 22.92 -2.32
C PRO A 151 -5.61 22.89 -2.46
N GLN A 152 -4.84 22.91 -1.37
CA GLN A 152 -3.39 23.18 -1.38
C GLN A 152 -2.55 22.05 -1.99
N SER A 153 -2.99 20.80 -1.85
CA SER A 153 -2.27 19.60 -2.26
C SER A 153 -3.24 18.58 -2.86
N PRO A 154 -3.65 18.75 -4.14
CA PRO A 154 -4.53 17.78 -4.82
C PRO A 154 -3.89 16.38 -4.91
N PRO A 155 -4.67 15.29 -4.88
CA PRO A 155 -4.14 13.92 -4.92
C PRO A 155 -3.18 13.65 -6.09
N GLN A 156 -3.52 14.14 -7.28
CA GLN A 156 -2.67 13.97 -8.47
C GLN A 156 -1.33 14.69 -8.33
N TRP A 157 -1.31 15.87 -7.71
CA TRP A 157 -0.07 16.58 -7.44
C TRP A 157 0.76 15.87 -6.38
N MET A 158 0.13 15.33 -5.33
CA MET A 158 0.82 14.55 -4.30
C MET A 158 1.46 13.29 -4.90
N ALA A 159 0.72 12.54 -5.71
CA ALA A 159 1.20 11.31 -6.34
C ALA A 159 2.29 11.57 -7.40
N SER A 160 2.04 12.51 -8.31
CA SER A 160 2.82 12.69 -9.54
C SER A 160 3.75 13.92 -9.53
N GLY A 161 3.45 14.96 -8.76
CA GLY A 161 4.18 16.24 -8.71
C GLY A 161 3.63 17.33 -9.66
N SER A 162 4.31 18.48 -9.74
CA SER A 162 3.93 19.61 -10.60
C SER A 162 4.39 19.43 -12.05
N GLY A 163 3.72 18.53 -12.78
CA GLY A 163 4.01 18.18 -14.17
C GLY A 163 4.08 16.67 -14.33
N SER A 164 3.78 16.16 -15.53
CA SER A 164 3.95 14.76 -15.91
C SER A 164 5.34 14.30 -15.46
N GLY A 165 5.38 13.57 -14.34
CA GLY A 165 6.55 13.41 -13.48
C GLY A 165 7.75 12.78 -14.18
N MET A 166 8.82 12.54 -13.43
CA MET A 166 10.03 11.90 -13.95
C MET A 166 9.78 10.41 -14.23
N GLY A 167 9.67 10.00 -15.50
CA GLY A 167 9.44 8.60 -15.87
C GLY A 167 10.48 7.65 -15.28
N VAL A 168 10.10 6.39 -15.11
CA VAL A 168 11.01 5.34 -14.60
C VAL A 168 12.31 5.32 -15.38
N SER A 169 12.29 5.61 -16.68
CA SER A 169 13.50 5.74 -17.51
C SER A 169 14.46 6.87 -17.08
N LYS A 170 13.95 8.01 -16.59
CA LYS A 170 14.77 9.10 -16.05
C LYS A 170 15.25 8.81 -14.62
N VAL A 171 14.41 8.15 -13.81
CA VAL A 171 14.81 7.65 -12.48
C VAL A 171 15.93 6.61 -12.64
N LEU A 172 15.78 5.69 -13.59
CA LEU A 172 16.80 4.70 -13.96
C LEU A 172 18.05 5.38 -14.53
N GLY A 173 17.92 6.42 -15.35
CA GLY A 173 19.06 7.24 -15.80
C GLY A 173 19.87 7.81 -14.63
N ASN A 174 19.19 8.37 -13.63
CA ASN A 174 19.83 8.85 -12.39
C ASN A 174 20.34 7.72 -11.48
N LEU A 175 19.84 6.50 -11.61
CA LEU A 175 20.37 5.31 -10.92
C LEU A 175 21.58 4.73 -11.63
N THR A 176 21.66 4.80 -12.96
CA THR A 176 22.85 4.35 -13.68
C THR A 176 24.10 5.15 -13.28
N SER A 177 23.98 6.44 -12.94
CA SER A 177 25.08 7.22 -12.37
C SER A 177 25.46 6.80 -10.95
N LEU A 178 24.51 6.30 -10.15
CA LEU A 178 24.78 5.67 -8.85
C LEU A 178 25.51 4.32 -8.98
N PHE A 179 25.15 3.50 -9.98
CA PHE A 179 25.79 2.21 -10.23
C PHE A 179 27.11 2.28 -11.01
N ALA A 180 27.35 3.39 -11.73
CA ALA A 180 28.53 3.55 -12.58
C ALA A 180 29.79 4.10 -11.86
N GLY A 181 29.74 4.34 -10.54
CA GLY A 181 30.93 4.68 -9.75
C GLY A 181 31.73 5.89 -10.28
N GLY A 182 31.11 7.08 -10.31
CA GLY A 182 31.78 8.32 -10.72
C GLY A 182 32.26 9.16 -9.55
N GLY A 183 33.56 9.08 -9.23
CA GLY A 183 34.24 10.06 -8.38
C GLY A 183 34.59 11.35 -9.13
N GLY A 184 34.56 12.48 -8.42
CA GLY A 184 35.11 13.77 -8.89
C GLY A 184 34.24 14.97 -8.53
N GLY A 185 34.76 15.86 -7.68
CA GLY A 185 34.02 16.98 -7.08
C GLY A 185 33.91 18.26 -7.91
N GLY A 186 33.22 19.26 -7.36
CA GLY A 186 33.22 20.64 -7.86
C GLY A 186 31.91 21.41 -7.67
N ASP A 187 31.83 22.13 -6.53
CA ASP A 187 31.05 23.32 -6.17
C ASP A 187 29.84 23.82 -7.00
N GLY A 188 28.74 24.10 -6.28
CA GLY A 188 27.66 25.00 -6.73
C GLY A 188 26.41 24.96 -5.85
N SER A 189 26.35 25.80 -4.82
CA SER A 189 25.16 26.22 -4.02
C SER A 189 24.18 25.13 -3.54
N GLY A 190 24.17 24.90 -2.22
CA GLY A 190 23.33 23.93 -1.53
C GLY A 190 21.82 24.07 -1.77
N GLY A 191 21.27 23.12 -2.51
CA GLY A 191 19.90 22.65 -2.41
C GLY A 191 19.96 21.13 -2.52
N ASN A 192 19.57 20.43 -1.45
CA ASN A 192 19.61 18.97 -1.36
C ASN A 192 18.75 18.37 -2.49
N SER A 193 19.36 18.00 -3.62
CA SER A 193 18.68 17.54 -4.84
C SER A 193 18.29 16.06 -4.71
N GLY A 194 17.42 15.78 -3.74
CA GLY A 194 16.68 14.53 -3.70
C GLY A 194 15.82 14.35 -4.98
N PRO A 195 15.32 13.14 -5.24
CA PRO A 195 14.51 12.85 -6.41
C PRO A 195 13.37 13.87 -6.57
N GLN A 196 13.31 14.55 -7.71
CA GLN A 196 12.22 15.47 -8.04
C GLN A 196 10.99 14.65 -8.49
N GLY A 197 9.79 15.19 -8.27
CA GLY A 197 8.51 14.50 -8.55
C GLY A 197 7.68 14.22 -7.30
N GLY A 198 6.48 13.67 -7.52
CA GLY A 198 5.54 13.28 -6.47
C GLY A 198 5.98 12.06 -5.64
N VAL A 199 5.12 11.64 -4.71
CA VAL A 199 5.37 10.51 -3.80
C VAL A 199 5.71 9.23 -4.56
N ASN A 200 5.04 8.96 -5.70
CA ASN A 200 5.27 7.75 -6.49
C ASN A 200 6.70 7.69 -7.04
N ALA A 201 7.21 8.78 -7.62
CA ALA A 201 8.57 8.83 -8.18
C ALA A 201 9.65 8.68 -7.10
N ARG A 202 9.43 9.31 -5.93
CA ARG A 202 10.35 9.22 -4.80
C ARG A 202 10.35 7.83 -4.17
N LEU A 203 9.19 7.19 -4.06
CA LEU A 203 9.06 5.80 -3.63
C LEU A 203 9.80 4.86 -4.59
N VAL A 204 9.61 5.01 -5.91
CA VAL A 204 10.33 4.20 -6.92
C VAL A 204 11.84 4.33 -6.76
N TYR A 205 12.35 5.55 -6.62
CA TYR A 205 13.77 5.78 -6.41
C TYR A 205 14.29 5.05 -5.16
N TRP A 206 13.59 5.17 -4.02
CA TRP A 206 13.94 4.47 -2.79
C TRP A 206 13.88 2.95 -2.94
N LEU A 207 12.83 2.42 -3.57
CA LEU A 207 12.66 0.99 -3.83
C LEU A 207 13.81 0.41 -4.66
N LEU A 208 14.25 1.12 -5.69
CA LEU A 208 15.37 0.69 -6.54
C LEU A 208 16.70 0.74 -5.79
N GLN A 209 16.91 1.72 -4.91
CA GLN A 209 18.08 1.74 -4.02
C GLN A 209 18.10 0.54 -3.08
N ARG A 210 16.96 0.20 -2.45
CA ARG A 210 16.85 -1.00 -1.60
C ARG A 210 17.08 -2.27 -2.41
N ALA A 211 16.49 -2.38 -3.60
CA ALA A 211 16.64 -3.54 -4.48
C ALA A 211 18.11 -3.82 -4.82
N ALA A 212 18.89 -2.78 -5.09
CA ALA A 212 20.31 -2.91 -5.37
C ALA A 212 21.15 -3.34 -4.16
N GLU A 213 20.67 -3.09 -2.95
CA GLU A 213 21.23 -3.64 -1.71
C GLU A 213 20.74 -5.07 -1.43
N GLY A 214 19.99 -5.69 -2.35
CA GLY A 214 19.35 -6.98 -2.13
C GLY A 214 18.17 -6.92 -1.13
N LYS A 215 17.68 -5.73 -0.82
CA LYS A 215 16.58 -5.53 0.12
C LYS A 215 15.25 -5.33 -0.60
N ARG A 216 14.16 -5.77 0.01
CA ARG A 216 12.80 -5.54 -0.48
C ARG A 216 11.87 -5.21 0.68
N PRO A 217 10.95 -4.24 0.53
CA PRO A 217 9.90 -4.06 1.53
C PRO A 217 8.97 -5.26 1.55
N ARG A 218 8.47 -5.60 2.73
CA ARG A 218 7.45 -6.64 2.97
C ARG A 218 6.20 -5.97 3.52
N ALA A 219 5.52 -5.21 2.66
CA ALA A 219 4.38 -4.37 3.03
C ALA A 219 3.35 -4.29 1.91
N THR A 220 2.10 -4.03 2.28
CA THR A 220 1.03 -3.61 1.36
C THR A 220 1.06 -2.09 1.28
N ILE A 221 1.23 -1.55 0.07
CA ILE A 221 1.32 -0.11 -0.19
C ILE A 221 0.12 0.33 -1.01
N MET A 222 -0.71 1.21 -0.45
CA MET A 222 -1.86 1.80 -1.13
C MET A 222 -1.41 3.05 -1.88
N LEU A 223 -1.71 3.12 -3.19
CA LEU A 223 -1.19 4.14 -4.11
C LEU A 223 -2.32 4.87 -4.82
N ASP A 224 -2.17 6.17 -4.97
CA ASP A 224 -2.96 6.97 -5.91
C ASP A 224 -2.25 6.92 -7.27
N PHE A 225 -3.04 6.86 -8.35
CA PHE A 225 -2.52 6.83 -9.72
C PHE A 225 -1.40 5.77 -9.88
N TYR A 226 -1.66 4.53 -9.45
CA TYR A 226 -0.63 3.48 -9.32
C TYR A 226 0.18 3.18 -10.60
N ARG A 227 -0.38 3.51 -11.78
CA ARG A 227 0.28 3.41 -13.09
C ARG A 227 1.12 4.63 -13.45
N GLU A 228 0.87 5.77 -12.80
CA GLU A 228 1.59 7.02 -13.05
C GLU A 228 2.88 7.06 -12.23
N THR A 229 3.98 6.85 -12.94
CA THR A 229 5.36 7.10 -12.45
C THR A 229 6.07 8.16 -13.29
N GLY A 230 5.33 8.97 -14.06
CA GLY A 230 5.92 10.06 -14.84
C GLY A 230 6.41 9.70 -16.26
N GLY A 231 5.94 8.62 -16.87
CA GLY A 231 6.20 8.36 -18.30
C GLY A 231 6.84 7.00 -18.53
N GLY A 232 5.98 6.06 -18.94
CA GLY A 232 6.29 4.67 -19.20
C GLY A 232 5.15 3.77 -18.72
N ASP A 233 5.02 2.58 -19.32
CA ASP A 233 3.97 1.61 -18.98
C ASP A 233 4.24 0.82 -17.70
N ALA A 234 5.46 0.91 -17.14
CA ALA A 234 5.82 0.30 -15.87
C ALA A 234 5.63 1.31 -14.71
N GLY A 235 4.53 1.14 -13.98
CA GLY A 235 4.19 1.92 -12.80
C GLY A 235 4.91 1.43 -11.53
N VAL A 236 4.54 2.03 -10.39
CA VAL A 236 5.05 1.61 -9.07
C VAL A 236 4.61 0.17 -8.77
N SER A 237 3.42 -0.21 -9.24
CA SER A 237 2.81 -1.54 -9.08
C SER A 237 3.70 -2.66 -9.61
N GLU A 238 4.22 -2.50 -10.83
CA GLU A 238 5.03 -3.49 -11.51
C GLU A 238 6.37 -3.68 -10.80
N LEU A 239 6.97 -2.58 -10.33
CA LEU A 239 8.18 -2.64 -9.52
C LEU A 239 7.91 -3.38 -8.20
N ILE A 240 6.87 -3.01 -7.44
CA ILE A 240 6.53 -3.68 -6.18
C ILE A 240 6.29 -5.19 -6.40
N ALA A 241 5.59 -5.55 -7.49
CA ALA A 241 5.38 -6.94 -7.86
C ALA A 241 6.71 -7.66 -8.15
N ALA A 242 7.61 -7.04 -8.92
CA ALA A 242 8.91 -7.59 -9.27
C ALA A 242 9.83 -7.77 -8.04
N LEU A 243 9.76 -6.86 -7.06
CA LEU A 243 10.56 -6.95 -5.84
C LEU A 243 10.27 -8.21 -5.02
N ASN A 244 9.10 -8.83 -5.16
CA ASN A 244 8.79 -10.10 -4.47
C ASN A 244 9.68 -11.27 -4.92
N TYR A 245 10.39 -11.14 -6.04
CA TYR A 245 11.29 -12.16 -6.56
C TYR A 245 12.75 -11.95 -6.15
N ILE A 246 13.08 -10.83 -5.50
CA ILE A 246 14.43 -10.57 -4.97
C ILE A 246 14.64 -11.38 -3.69
N ASN A 247 15.78 -12.08 -3.62
CA ASN A 247 16.23 -12.82 -2.43
C ASN A 247 15.17 -13.80 -1.88
N THR A 248 14.62 -14.63 -2.76
CA THR A 248 13.68 -15.70 -2.40
C THR A 248 14.34 -16.96 -1.83
N ASN A 249 15.67 -16.92 -1.60
CA ASN A 249 16.44 -18.03 -1.03
C ASN A 249 16.48 -18.03 0.52
N GLU A 250 15.59 -17.27 1.19
CA GLU A 250 15.44 -17.23 2.66
C GLU A 250 14.26 -18.08 3.16
#